data_AF-A0A352J9R1-F1
#
_entry.id   AF-A0A352J9R1-F1
#
_cell.length_a   1.000
_cell.length_b   1.000
_cell.length_c   1.000
_cell.angle_alpha   90.00
_cell.angle_beta   90.00
_cell.angle_gamma   90.00
#
_symmetry.space_group_name_H-M   'P 1'
#
loop_
_entity.id
_entity.type
_entity.pdbx_description
1 polymer ?
#
loop_
_entity_poly.entity_id
_entity_poly.type
_entity_poly.pdbx_seq_one_letter_code
_entity_poly.pdbx_strand_id
1 'polypeptide(L)'
;MVQELTRILKEVRFPESAPAAYPVFFRTYSRKYNNKRESWAEVCDRTLTGLKKLGKLTQEQANLIDKMQKQLKSLTSGRWLWVGGTEWVDRPENFSGSYNCTSTNVIDWRAFGLMMDLAMQGSGTGGVLEPQYISQLPIIRNQLQVNVIGAIGATPVEQRRHNTEVEFDYANNAVRFHVGDSRQGWVKSYQSLLELSSDEKFDASKPVQITVDISDVRPSGEPLKGFGGMANPIKLPTLYDRCANILNKAIGRQLTSVECCILIDEAAV
;
A
#
# COMPACT_ATOMS: atom_id res chain seq x y z
N MET A 1 -27.32 54.38 6.85
CA MET A 1 -27.60 53.41 5.76
C MET A 1 -26.60 52.27 5.94
N VAL A 2 -26.97 51.30 6.77
CA VAL A 2 -26.11 50.15 7.07
C VAL A 2 -26.26 49.23 5.87
N GLN A 3 -25.23 49.15 5.03
CA GLN A 3 -25.15 48.10 4.02
C GLN A 3 -25.08 46.78 4.79
N GLU A 4 -26.20 46.05 4.78
CA GLU A 4 -26.26 44.66 5.17
C GLU A 4 -25.12 43.93 4.46
N LEU A 5 -24.13 43.50 5.24
CA LEU A 5 -23.22 42.44 4.85
C LEU A 5 -24.10 41.24 4.54
N THR A 6 -24.40 41.04 3.25
CA THR A 6 -25.01 39.83 2.74
C THR A 6 -24.07 38.68 3.10
N ARG A 7 -24.35 38.07 4.23
CA ARG A 7 -23.69 36.87 4.74
C ARG A 7 -24.10 35.71 3.81
N ILE A 8 -23.53 35.67 2.60
CA ILE A 8 -23.57 34.49 1.73
C ILE A 8 -22.53 33.50 2.26
N LEU A 9 -22.69 33.09 3.51
CA LEU A 9 -22.30 31.76 3.95
C LEU A 9 -23.59 30.95 3.87
N LYS A 10 -24.01 30.61 2.65
CA LYS A 10 -24.83 29.41 2.50
C LYS A 10 -23.93 28.28 2.96
N GLU A 11 -24.03 27.92 4.24
CA GLU A 11 -23.38 26.73 4.77
C GLU A 11 -23.62 25.60 3.76
N VAL A 12 -22.55 25.01 3.25
CA VAL A 12 -22.67 23.90 2.33
C VAL A 12 -23.17 22.71 3.14
N ARG A 13 -24.48 22.50 3.12
CA ARG A 13 -25.17 21.45 3.87
C ARG A 13 -25.50 20.27 2.96
N PHE A 14 -25.42 19.08 3.51
CA PHE A 14 -25.95 17.91 2.83
C PHE A 14 -27.49 18.00 2.77
N PRO A 15 -28.13 17.50 1.69
CA PRO A 15 -29.59 17.50 1.57
C PRO A 15 -30.24 16.73 2.71
N GLU A 16 -31.38 17.22 3.22
CA GLU A 16 -32.16 16.52 4.24
C GLU A 16 -32.67 15.15 3.76
N SER A 17 -32.86 15.00 2.44
CA SER A 17 -33.19 13.73 1.80
C SER A 17 -32.06 12.69 1.84
N ALA A 18 -30.86 13.05 2.30
CA ALA A 18 -29.70 12.16 2.42
C ALA A 18 -29.33 11.96 3.90
N PRO A 19 -30.14 11.23 4.70
CA PRO A 19 -29.96 11.11 6.15
C PRO A 19 -28.63 10.48 6.55
N ALA A 20 -28.03 9.64 5.69
CA ALA A 20 -26.73 9.01 5.94
C ALA A 20 -25.53 9.91 5.59
N ALA A 21 -25.72 11.06 4.94
CA ALA A 21 -24.63 11.86 4.40
C ALA A 21 -23.65 12.36 5.48
N TYR A 22 -24.18 12.94 6.56
CA TYR A 22 -23.34 13.44 7.66
C TYR A 22 -22.56 12.32 8.37
N PRO A 23 -23.18 11.20 8.81
CA PRO A 23 -22.44 10.08 9.39
C PRO A 23 -21.36 9.52 8.46
N VAL A 24 -21.66 9.33 7.16
CA VAL A 24 -20.70 8.84 6.17
C VAL A 24 -19.56 9.84 5.96
N PHE A 25 -19.87 11.11 5.80
CA PHE A 25 -18.86 12.16 5.60
C PHE A 25 -17.88 12.24 6.76
N PHE A 26 -18.39 12.36 7.99
CA PHE A 26 -17.55 12.53 9.16
C PHE A 26 -16.72 11.29 9.49
N ARG A 27 -17.23 10.08 9.20
CA ARG A 27 -16.47 8.85 9.45
C ARG A 27 -15.42 8.55 8.37
N THR A 28 -15.65 8.98 7.12
CA THR A 28 -14.86 8.51 5.96
C THR A 28 -13.98 9.58 5.32
N TYR A 29 -14.46 10.81 5.16
CA TYR A 29 -13.79 11.83 4.32
C TYR A 29 -13.28 13.05 5.10
N SER A 30 -13.91 13.35 6.23
CA SER A 30 -13.49 14.41 7.13
C SER A 30 -12.22 14.01 7.88
N ARG A 31 -11.07 14.60 7.52
CA ARG A 31 -9.81 14.32 8.22
C ARG A 31 -9.79 15.04 9.56
N LYS A 32 -9.05 14.46 10.52
CA LYS A 32 -8.79 15.08 11.83
C LYS A 32 -7.45 15.81 11.78
N TYR A 33 -7.46 17.11 12.10
CA TYR A 33 -6.27 17.95 12.22
C TYR A 33 -6.39 18.81 13.49
N ASN A 34 -5.37 18.83 14.35
CA ASN A 34 -5.36 19.58 15.62
C ASN A 34 -6.65 19.42 16.46
N ASN A 35 -7.11 18.17 16.62
CA ASN A 35 -8.36 17.81 17.31
C ASN A 35 -9.66 18.36 16.72
N LYS A 36 -9.62 18.97 15.53
CA LYS A 36 -10.81 19.37 14.76
C LYS A 36 -10.97 18.47 13.54
N ARG A 37 -12.22 18.30 13.10
CA ARG A 37 -12.57 17.57 11.89
C ARG A 37 -12.91 18.56 10.79
N GLU A 38 -12.48 18.28 9.56
CA GLU A 38 -12.82 19.10 8.39
C GLU A 38 -14.34 19.13 8.18
N SER A 39 -14.89 20.31 7.94
CA SER A 39 -16.19 20.53 7.33
C SER A 39 -16.19 20.13 5.85
N TRP A 40 -17.39 19.98 5.27
CA TRP A 40 -17.49 19.64 3.84
C TRP A 40 -16.85 20.71 2.95
N ALA A 41 -17.00 21.99 3.30
CA ALA A 41 -16.37 23.09 2.56
C ALA A 41 -14.83 23.00 2.60
N GLU A 42 -14.24 22.70 3.77
CA GLU A 42 -12.78 22.52 3.91
C GLU A 42 -12.27 21.32 3.08
N VAL A 43 -13.01 20.21 3.04
CA VAL A 43 -12.68 19.08 2.15
C VAL A 43 -12.75 19.49 0.67
N CYS A 44 -13.77 20.27 0.27
CA CYS A 44 -13.88 20.79 -1.09
C CYS A 44 -12.67 21.66 -1.45
N ASP A 45 -12.31 22.61 -0.59
CA ASP A 45 -11.22 23.55 -0.84
C ASP A 45 -9.86 22.84 -0.91
N ARG A 46 -9.61 21.85 -0.02
CA ARG A 46 -8.38 21.03 -0.03
C ARG A 46 -8.27 20.21 -1.32
N THR A 47 -9.32 19.48 -1.67
CA THR A 47 -9.31 18.59 -2.85
C THR A 47 -9.21 19.36 -4.15
N LEU A 48 -9.88 20.52 -4.26
CA LEU A 48 -9.76 21.44 -5.39
C LEU A 48 -8.35 22.01 -5.51
N THR A 49 -7.70 22.35 -4.40
CA THR A 49 -6.30 22.82 -4.39
C THR A 49 -5.37 21.77 -4.97
N GLY A 50 -5.55 20.50 -4.60
CA GLY A 50 -4.82 19.39 -5.21
C GLY A 50 -5.08 19.28 -6.72
N LEU A 51 -6.33 19.39 -7.17
CA LEU A 51 -6.68 19.32 -8.59
C LEU A 51 -6.11 20.49 -9.40
N LYS A 52 -6.13 21.71 -8.86
CA LYS A 52 -5.54 22.89 -9.51
C LYS A 52 -4.06 22.66 -9.80
N LYS A 53 -3.31 22.15 -8.82
CA LYS A 53 -1.88 21.83 -8.95
C LYS A 53 -1.64 20.71 -9.97
N LEU A 54 -2.38 19.61 -9.86
CA LEU A 54 -2.21 18.42 -10.71
C LEU A 54 -2.60 18.68 -12.17
N GLY A 55 -3.79 19.25 -12.37
CA GLY A 55 -4.38 19.47 -13.70
C GLY A 55 -4.03 20.81 -14.34
N LYS A 56 -3.24 21.67 -13.66
CA LYS A 56 -2.91 23.03 -14.09
C LYS A 56 -4.16 23.82 -14.50
N LEU A 57 -5.20 23.74 -13.68
CA LEU A 57 -6.54 24.23 -14.02
C LEU A 57 -6.57 25.75 -14.14
N THR A 58 -7.36 26.26 -15.10
CA THR A 58 -7.70 27.69 -15.16
C THR A 58 -8.62 28.07 -13.99
N GLN A 59 -8.72 29.37 -13.70
CA GLN A 59 -9.63 29.86 -12.67
C GLN A 59 -11.10 29.49 -12.97
N GLU A 60 -11.50 29.55 -14.24
CA GLU A 60 -12.85 29.18 -14.66
C GLU A 60 -13.15 27.69 -14.42
N GLN A 61 -12.22 26.80 -14.83
CA GLN A 61 -12.34 25.36 -14.58
C GLN A 61 -12.42 25.06 -13.09
N ALA A 62 -11.58 25.71 -12.28
CA ALA A 62 -11.60 25.54 -10.84
C ALA A 62 -12.92 26.01 -10.20
N ASN A 63 -13.47 27.14 -10.64
CA ASN A 63 -14.76 27.64 -10.15
C ASN A 63 -15.91 26.69 -10.52
N LEU A 64 -15.87 26.09 -11.70
CA LEU A 64 -16.86 25.10 -12.12
C LEU A 64 -16.80 23.85 -11.24
N ILE A 65 -15.61 23.30 -11.00
CA ILE A 65 -15.42 22.13 -10.12
C ILE A 65 -15.89 22.46 -8.70
N ASP A 66 -15.49 23.61 -8.15
CA ASP A 66 -15.92 24.05 -6.81
C ASP A 66 -17.44 24.07 -6.68
N LYS A 67 -18.11 24.69 -7.65
CA LYS A 67 -19.57 24.79 -7.69
C LYS A 67 -20.22 23.41 -7.78
N MET A 68 -19.73 22.53 -8.65
CA MET A 68 -20.31 21.19 -8.83
C MET A 68 -20.12 20.32 -7.59
N GLN A 69 -18.94 20.39 -6.96
CA GLN A 69 -18.60 19.62 -5.77
C GLN A 69 -19.37 20.09 -4.54
N LYS A 70 -19.43 21.41 -4.27
CA LYS A 70 -20.22 21.97 -3.17
C LYS A 70 -21.72 21.70 -3.32
N GLN A 71 -22.23 21.64 -4.55
CA GLN A 71 -23.62 21.27 -4.84
C GLN A 71 -23.87 19.75 -4.88
N LEU A 72 -22.84 18.92 -4.63
CA LEU A 72 -22.91 17.46 -4.68
C LEU A 72 -23.40 16.90 -6.02
N LYS A 73 -23.19 17.65 -7.12
CA LYS A 73 -23.59 17.26 -8.48
C LYS A 73 -22.53 16.44 -9.19
N SER A 74 -21.27 16.66 -8.85
CA SER A 74 -20.14 15.88 -9.33
C SER A 74 -19.07 15.87 -8.25
N LEU A 75 -18.56 14.68 -7.94
CA LEU A 75 -17.56 14.47 -6.90
C LEU A 75 -16.38 13.73 -7.49
N THR A 76 -15.19 13.96 -6.93
CA THR A 76 -14.05 13.10 -7.17
C THR A 76 -14.24 11.73 -6.52
N SER A 77 -13.36 10.79 -6.80
CA SER A 77 -13.35 9.49 -6.11
C SER A 77 -13.28 9.66 -4.59
N GLY A 78 -13.83 8.69 -3.84
CA GLY A 78 -13.71 8.68 -2.38
C GLY A 78 -12.25 8.73 -1.90
N ARG A 79 -11.34 8.11 -2.67
CA ARG A 79 -9.89 8.22 -2.43
C ARG A 79 -9.44 9.66 -2.48
N TRP A 80 -9.76 10.39 -3.55
CA TRP A 80 -9.33 11.78 -3.69
C TRP A 80 -9.98 12.68 -2.63
N LEU A 81 -11.23 12.43 -2.24
CA LEU A 81 -11.85 13.13 -1.11
C LEU A 81 -11.03 12.97 0.19
N TRP A 82 -10.43 11.80 0.40
CA TRP A 82 -9.60 11.51 1.55
C TRP A 82 -8.16 12.06 1.45
N VAL A 83 -7.47 11.91 0.32
CA VAL A 83 -6.02 12.22 0.20
C VAL A 83 -5.69 13.43 -0.66
N GLY A 84 -6.59 13.85 -1.55
CA GLY A 84 -6.34 14.92 -2.51
C GLY A 84 -5.97 16.23 -1.81
N GLY A 85 -4.90 16.89 -2.26
CA GLY A 85 -4.40 18.13 -1.67
C GLY A 85 -3.76 17.99 -0.29
N THR A 86 -3.46 16.77 0.17
CA THR A 86 -2.66 16.55 1.39
C THR A 86 -1.17 16.48 1.09
N GLU A 87 -0.32 16.87 2.03
CA GLU A 87 1.14 16.67 1.89
C GLU A 87 1.52 15.20 1.69
N TRP A 88 0.71 14.26 2.18
CA TRP A 88 0.98 12.83 2.03
C TRP A 88 0.96 12.38 0.57
N VAL A 89 -0.05 12.79 -0.20
CA VAL A 89 -0.18 12.39 -1.63
C VAL A 89 0.78 13.14 -2.55
N ASP A 90 1.29 14.29 -2.08
CA ASP A 90 2.29 15.07 -2.80
C ASP A 90 3.69 14.43 -2.77
N ARG A 91 3.92 13.44 -1.89
CA ARG A 91 5.18 12.70 -1.82
C ARG A 91 5.26 11.68 -2.96
N PRO A 92 6.36 11.64 -3.74
CA PRO A 92 6.49 10.73 -4.88
C PRO A 92 6.23 9.27 -4.53
N GLU A 93 6.64 8.81 -3.35
CA GLU A 93 6.46 7.41 -2.91
C GLU A 93 5.00 7.02 -2.62
N ASN A 94 4.07 7.98 -2.55
CA ASN A 94 2.65 7.77 -2.25
C ASN A 94 1.74 8.12 -3.42
N PHE A 95 2.28 8.44 -4.60
CA PHE A 95 1.47 8.92 -5.73
C PHE A 95 0.38 7.92 -6.13
N SER A 96 0.69 6.61 -6.08
CA SER A 96 -0.26 5.52 -6.36
C SER A 96 -1.42 5.52 -5.38
N GLY A 97 -1.21 6.03 -4.17
CA GLY A 97 -2.23 6.33 -3.18
C GLY A 97 -3.30 7.32 -3.66
N SER A 98 -3.14 8.03 -4.77
CA SER A 98 -4.23 8.81 -5.38
C SER A 98 -5.22 7.97 -6.19
N TYR A 99 -4.82 6.76 -6.58
CA TYR A 99 -5.63 5.81 -7.35
C TYR A 99 -6.21 4.73 -6.44
N ASN A 100 -7.49 4.44 -6.62
CA ASN A 100 -8.16 3.41 -5.84
C ASN A 100 -8.03 2.01 -6.45
N CYS A 101 -7.83 1.96 -7.78
CA CYS A 101 -7.77 0.72 -8.54
C CYS A 101 -6.61 0.79 -9.53
N THR A 102 -5.90 -0.33 -9.67
CA THR A 102 -4.73 -0.51 -10.53
C THR A 102 -4.81 -1.87 -11.22
N SER A 103 -4.02 -2.06 -12.29
CA SER A 103 -3.85 -3.36 -12.94
C SER A 103 -2.39 -3.50 -13.37
N THR A 104 -1.84 -4.71 -13.29
CA THR A 104 -0.48 -4.99 -13.75
C THR A 104 -0.36 -6.40 -14.33
N ASN A 105 0.50 -6.53 -15.33
CA ASN A 105 0.87 -7.83 -15.90
C ASN A 105 1.91 -8.49 -15.01
N VAL A 106 1.66 -9.75 -14.65
CA VAL A 106 2.59 -10.51 -13.78
C VAL A 106 3.63 -11.20 -14.66
N ILE A 107 4.74 -10.50 -14.88
CA ILE A 107 5.83 -10.94 -15.77
C ILE A 107 7.13 -11.26 -15.01
N ASP A 108 7.31 -10.73 -13.79
CA ASP A 108 8.50 -10.92 -12.96
C ASP A 108 8.16 -10.80 -11.46
N TRP A 109 9.16 -11.03 -10.59
CA TRP A 109 8.98 -10.91 -9.14
C TRP A 109 8.69 -9.48 -8.67
N ARG A 110 9.09 -8.47 -9.44
CA ARG A 110 8.81 -7.06 -9.13
C ARG A 110 7.32 -6.76 -9.24
N ALA A 111 6.59 -7.43 -10.13
CA ALA A 111 5.13 -7.32 -10.20
C ALA A 111 4.45 -7.72 -8.88
N PHE A 112 4.93 -8.78 -8.21
CA PHE A 112 4.41 -9.21 -6.92
C PHE A 112 4.73 -8.19 -5.81
N GLY A 113 5.96 -7.70 -5.76
CA GLY A 113 6.35 -6.63 -4.83
C GLY A 113 5.51 -5.37 -5.04
N LEU A 114 5.30 -4.96 -6.29
CA LEU A 114 4.45 -3.82 -6.64
C LEU A 114 3.00 -4.02 -6.18
N MET A 115 2.42 -5.21 -6.35
CA MET A 115 1.05 -5.48 -5.90
C MET A 115 0.92 -5.39 -4.38
N MET A 116 1.88 -5.91 -3.62
CA MET A 116 1.95 -5.72 -2.16
C MET A 116 2.02 -4.23 -1.81
N ASP A 117 2.87 -3.48 -2.51
CA ASP A 117 3.06 -2.06 -2.26
C ASP A 117 1.79 -1.23 -2.50
N LEU A 118 1.07 -1.56 -3.57
CA LEU A 118 -0.20 -0.94 -3.94
C LEU A 118 -1.30 -1.29 -2.94
N ALA A 119 -1.37 -2.55 -2.49
CA ALA A 119 -2.32 -3.00 -1.48
C ALA A 119 -2.10 -2.29 -0.14
N MET A 120 -0.84 -2.11 0.29
CA MET A 120 -0.50 -1.37 1.51
C MET A 120 -0.80 0.14 1.41
N GLN A 121 -0.94 0.69 0.21
CA GLN A 121 -1.44 2.05 -0.03
C GLN A 121 -2.99 2.11 -0.15
N GLY A 122 -3.65 0.97 0.05
CA GLY A 122 -5.10 0.82 -0.04
C GLY A 122 -5.64 0.73 -1.46
N SER A 123 -4.80 0.54 -2.48
CA SER A 123 -5.26 0.34 -3.87
C SER A 123 -5.60 -1.12 -4.12
N GLY A 124 -6.77 -1.38 -4.72
CA GLY A 124 -7.09 -2.71 -5.25
C GLY A 124 -6.37 -2.93 -6.58
N THR A 125 -5.56 -3.98 -6.69
CA THR A 125 -4.79 -4.26 -7.92
C THR A 125 -5.26 -5.54 -8.58
N GLY A 126 -5.65 -5.48 -9.86
CA GLY A 126 -5.84 -6.66 -10.69
C GLY A 126 -4.51 -7.21 -11.19
N GLY A 127 -4.18 -8.45 -10.82
CA GLY A 127 -3.07 -9.19 -11.42
C GLY A 127 -3.52 -9.89 -12.69
N VAL A 128 -2.89 -9.56 -13.81
CA VAL A 128 -3.16 -10.17 -15.13
C VAL A 128 -2.27 -11.41 -15.26
N LEU A 129 -2.89 -12.60 -15.16
CA LEU A 129 -2.24 -13.90 -14.96
C LEU A 129 -2.35 -14.82 -16.19
N GLU A 130 -2.63 -14.27 -17.37
CA GLU A 130 -2.71 -15.01 -18.61
C GLU A 130 -1.38 -15.72 -18.93
N PRO A 131 -1.42 -16.90 -19.59
CA PRO A 131 -0.22 -17.70 -19.85
C PRO A 131 0.94 -16.92 -20.47
N GLN A 132 0.67 -15.99 -21.40
CA GLN A 132 1.69 -15.17 -22.06
C GLN A 132 2.50 -14.26 -21.12
N TYR A 133 1.96 -13.93 -19.94
CA TYR A 133 2.64 -13.11 -18.94
C TYR A 133 3.37 -13.99 -17.94
N ILE A 134 2.66 -14.94 -17.31
CA ILE A 134 3.25 -15.78 -16.27
C ILE A 134 4.31 -16.75 -16.83
N SER A 135 4.29 -17.08 -18.13
CA SER A 135 5.37 -17.83 -18.78
C SER A 135 6.68 -17.06 -18.90
N GLN A 136 6.74 -15.81 -18.47
CA GLN A 136 7.97 -15.01 -18.38
C GLN A 136 8.63 -15.12 -17.00
N LEU A 137 7.89 -15.60 -15.99
CA LEU A 137 8.45 -15.85 -14.66
C LEU A 137 9.56 -16.90 -14.76
N PRO A 138 10.63 -16.78 -13.96
CA PRO A 138 11.69 -17.76 -13.99
C PRO A 138 11.20 -19.12 -13.49
N ILE A 139 11.88 -20.17 -13.94
CA ILE A 139 11.70 -21.51 -13.38
C ILE A 139 12.15 -21.48 -11.92
N ILE A 140 11.35 -22.07 -11.03
CA ILE A 140 11.75 -22.22 -9.63
C ILE A 140 12.87 -23.24 -9.56
N ARG A 141 13.99 -22.85 -8.97
CA ARG A 141 15.22 -23.64 -8.91
C ARG A 141 15.59 -24.05 -7.49
N ASN A 142 15.41 -23.14 -6.54
CA ASN A 142 15.96 -23.27 -5.21
C ASN A 142 14.89 -23.74 -4.23
N GLN A 143 15.21 -24.78 -3.45
CA GLN A 143 14.41 -25.15 -2.29
C GLN A 143 14.67 -24.14 -1.17
N LEU A 144 13.61 -23.51 -0.66
CA LEU A 144 13.69 -22.50 0.39
C LEU A 144 13.40 -23.14 1.75
N GLN A 145 14.30 -22.99 2.72
CA GLN A 145 14.11 -23.39 4.11
C GLN A 145 14.09 -22.15 4.99
N VAL A 146 12.89 -21.74 5.41
CA VAL A 146 12.68 -20.50 6.17
C VAL A 146 12.69 -20.76 7.66
N ASN A 147 13.40 -19.92 8.39
CA ASN A 147 13.37 -19.81 9.85
C ASN A 147 13.09 -18.35 10.24
N VAL A 148 11.92 -18.08 10.80
CA VAL A 148 11.56 -16.75 11.29
C VAL A 148 11.98 -16.62 12.76
N ILE A 149 12.77 -15.59 13.07
CA ILE A 149 13.32 -15.33 14.40
C ILE A 149 12.93 -13.92 14.88
N GLY A 150 13.14 -13.68 16.18
CA GLY A 150 12.77 -12.42 16.80
C GLY A 150 11.28 -12.37 17.14
N ALA A 151 10.87 -11.27 17.76
CA ALA A 151 9.48 -11.03 18.12
C ALA A 151 9.06 -9.63 17.67
N ILE A 152 7.84 -9.51 17.18
CA ILE A 152 7.25 -8.23 16.80
C ILE A 152 7.34 -7.25 17.98
N GLY A 153 7.85 -6.06 17.74
CA GLY A 153 8.02 -5.02 18.75
C GLY A 153 9.18 -5.25 19.72
N ALA A 154 10.06 -6.23 19.47
CA ALA A 154 11.23 -6.49 20.32
C ALA A 154 12.25 -5.35 20.26
N THR A 155 12.49 -4.77 19.08
CA THR A 155 13.40 -3.64 18.94
C THR A 155 12.72 -2.34 19.40
N PRO A 156 13.36 -1.55 20.29
CA PRO A 156 12.89 -0.22 20.68
C PRO A 156 12.68 0.70 19.48
N VAL A 157 11.68 1.58 19.53
CA VAL A 157 11.21 2.40 18.38
C VAL A 157 12.36 3.14 17.70
N GLU A 158 13.27 3.71 18.49
CA GLU A 158 14.42 4.50 18.03
C GLU A 158 15.55 3.68 17.39
N GLN A 159 15.51 2.35 17.53
CA GLN A 159 16.51 1.41 17.01
C GLN A 159 15.98 0.58 15.84
N ARG A 160 14.67 0.61 15.55
CA ARG A 160 14.07 -0.14 14.45
C ARG A 160 14.65 0.31 13.12
N ARG A 161 15.12 -0.64 12.30
CA ARG A 161 15.46 -0.35 10.91
C ARG A 161 14.23 0.12 10.16
N HIS A 162 14.37 1.18 9.37
CA HIS A 162 13.30 1.62 8.49
C HIS A 162 13.18 0.74 7.24
N ASN A 163 14.31 0.33 6.68
CA ASN A 163 14.39 -0.43 5.44
C ASN A 163 14.84 -1.86 5.73
N THR A 164 14.40 -2.80 4.89
CA THR A 164 14.89 -4.18 4.97
C THR A 164 16.31 -4.28 4.45
N GLU A 165 17.16 -4.94 5.22
CA GLU A 165 18.52 -5.35 4.81
C GLU A 165 18.52 -6.85 4.52
N VAL A 166 19.19 -7.25 3.44
CA VAL A 166 19.30 -8.66 3.03
C VAL A 166 20.78 -8.97 2.86
N GLU A 167 21.26 -9.89 3.68
CA GLU A 167 22.65 -10.34 3.71
C GLU A 167 22.74 -11.70 3.02
N PHE A 168 23.60 -11.81 2.01
CA PHE A 168 23.77 -13.02 1.22
C PHE A 168 25.07 -13.71 1.57
N ASP A 169 24.98 -14.98 1.94
CA ASP A 169 26.12 -15.88 2.11
C ASP A 169 25.98 -17.05 1.12
N TYR A 170 26.37 -16.76 -0.13
CA TYR A 170 26.31 -17.74 -1.22
C TYR A 170 27.20 -18.97 -0.95
N ALA A 171 28.29 -18.82 -0.20
CA ALA A 171 29.21 -19.92 0.10
C ALA A 171 28.56 -20.97 1.01
N ASN A 172 27.69 -20.53 1.93
CA ASN A 172 26.96 -21.42 2.83
C ASN A 172 25.50 -21.64 2.41
N ASN A 173 25.11 -21.19 1.21
CA ASN A 173 23.74 -21.27 0.71
C ASN A 173 22.72 -20.64 1.68
N ALA A 174 23.08 -19.52 2.29
CA ALA A 174 22.33 -18.90 3.38
C ALA A 174 22.02 -17.43 3.11
N VAL A 175 20.90 -16.94 3.66
CA VAL A 175 20.46 -15.55 3.54
C VAL A 175 19.86 -15.10 4.85
N ARG A 176 20.17 -13.88 5.26
CA ARG A 176 19.57 -13.25 6.44
C ARG A 176 18.82 -11.98 6.06
N PHE A 177 17.58 -11.88 6.52
CA PHE A 177 16.72 -10.71 6.35
C PHE A 177 16.61 -10.00 7.69
N HIS A 178 16.89 -8.71 7.72
CA HIS A 178 16.49 -7.81 8.80
C HIS A 178 15.30 -7.00 8.31
N VAL A 179 14.08 -7.38 8.68
CA VAL A 179 12.84 -6.81 8.12
C VAL A 179 12.59 -5.42 8.68
N GLY A 180 12.60 -4.40 7.81
CA GLY A 180 12.42 -3.01 8.22
C GLY A 180 10.97 -2.65 8.59
N ASP A 181 10.80 -1.70 9.49
CA ASP A 181 9.53 -1.18 10.00
C ASP A 181 8.85 -0.15 9.07
N SER A 182 8.76 -0.49 7.79
CA SER A 182 8.10 0.33 6.79
C SER A 182 7.41 -0.51 5.72
N ARG A 183 6.45 0.10 5.01
CA ARG A 183 5.83 -0.46 3.81
C ARG A 183 6.88 -0.97 2.83
N GLN A 184 7.88 -0.14 2.53
CA GLN A 184 8.96 -0.49 1.59
C GLN A 184 9.86 -1.61 2.14
N GLY A 185 10.06 -1.67 3.46
CA GLY A 185 10.74 -2.80 4.12
C GLY A 185 10.01 -4.11 3.88
N TRP A 186 8.69 -4.15 4.08
CA TRP A 186 7.89 -5.37 3.91
C TRP A 186 7.80 -5.80 2.45
N VAL A 187 7.63 -4.85 1.53
CA VAL A 187 7.65 -5.10 0.09
C VAL A 187 8.99 -5.70 -0.33
N LYS A 188 10.10 -5.11 0.13
CA LYS A 188 11.45 -5.62 -0.19
C LYS A 188 11.68 -7.01 0.38
N SER A 189 11.28 -7.30 1.63
CA SER A 189 11.48 -8.63 2.21
C SER A 189 10.65 -9.69 1.49
N TYR A 190 9.41 -9.38 1.11
CA TYR A 190 8.56 -10.28 0.32
C TYR A 190 9.14 -10.52 -1.09
N GLN A 191 9.47 -9.45 -1.83
CA GLN A 191 10.02 -9.59 -3.17
C GLN A 191 11.35 -10.35 -3.16
N SER A 192 12.25 -10.04 -2.22
CA SER A 192 13.52 -10.76 -2.11
C SER A 192 13.32 -12.25 -1.81
N LEU A 193 12.35 -12.64 -0.98
CA LEU A 193 12.01 -14.05 -0.77
C LEU A 193 11.64 -14.76 -2.09
N LEU A 194 10.82 -14.11 -2.93
CA LEU A 194 10.44 -14.67 -4.24
C LEU A 194 11.66 -14.77 -5.17
N GLU A 195 12.51 -13.74 -5.20
CA GLU A 195 13.72 -13.72 -6.02
C GLU A 195 14.69 -14.86 -5.67
N LEU A 196 14.82 -15.20 -4.37
CA LEU A 196 15.64 -16.32 -3.92
C LEU A 196 15.23 -17.67 -4.52
N SER A 197 13.96 -17.85 -4.90
CA SER A 197 13.47 -19.10 -5.48
C SER A 197 14.08 -19.41 -6.85
N SER A 198 14.62 -18.39 -7.54
CA SER A 198 15.16 -18.48 -8.89
C SER A 198 16.58 -17.90 -9.04
N ASP A 199 17.22 -17.46 -7.94
CA ASP A 199 18.57 -16.90 -7.99
C ASP A 199 19.61 -17.97 -8.33
N GLU A 200 20.26 -17.81 -9.49
CA GLU A 200 21.23 -18.76 -10.05
C GLU A 200 22.55 -18.83 -9.28
N LYS A 201 22.81 -17.87 -8.38
CA LYS A 201 24.03 -17.86 -7.56
C LYS A 201 24.02 -18.89 -6.42
N PHE A 202 22.85 -19.46 -6.09
CA PHE A 202 22.74 -20.50 -5.08
C PHE A 202 22.99 -21.89 -5.64
N ASP A 203 23.53 -22.76 -4.79
CA ASP A 203 23.70 -24.18 -5.08
C ASP A 203 22.35 -24.88 -4.97
N ALA A 204 21.69 -25.07 -6.13
CA ALA A 204 20.39 -25.71 -6.23
C ALA A 204 20.36 -27.18 -5.75
N SER A 205 21.52 -27.81 -5.50
CA SER A 205 21.57 -29.15 -4.91
C SER A 205 21.29 -29.14 -3.39
N LYS A 206 21.26 -27.96 -2.76
CA LYS A 206 21.05 -27.78 -1.32
C LYS A 206 19.93 -26.78 -1.06
N PRO A 207 19.19 -26.94 0.05
CA PRO A 207 18.22 -25.92 0.46
C PRO A 207 18.90 -24.59 0.79
N VAL A 208 18.31 -23.48 0.36
CA VAL A 208 18.71 -22.13 0.74
C VAL A 208 18.20 -21.87 2.16
N GLN A 209 19.11 -21.68 3.10
CA GLN A 209 18.79 -21.42 4.51
C GLN A 209 18.44 -19.95 4.69
N ILE A 210 17.18 -19.64 4.97
CA ILE A 210 16.69 -18.27 5.06
C ILE A 210 16.34 -17.97 6.51
N THR A 211 17.07 -17.02 7.12
CA THR A 211 16.73 -16.49 8.43
C THR A 211 16.02 -15.15 8.28
N VAL A 212 14.79 -15.05 8.79
CA VAL A 212 14.00 -13.82 8.73
C VAL A 212 13.85 -13.23 10.13
N ASP A 213 14.53 -12.13 10.40
CA ASP A 213 14.45 -11.41 11.66
C ASP A 213 13.39 -10.31 11.59
N ILE A 214 12.32 -10.45 12.37
CA ILE A 214 11.18 -9.54 12.41
C ILE A 214 11.19 -8.61 13.63
N SER A 215 12.30 -8.56 14.38
CA SER A 215 12.39 -7.82 15.65
C SER A 215 12.11 -6.32 15.50
N ASP A 216 12.45 -5.75 14.34
CA ASP A 216 12.28 -4.33 14.05
C ASP A 216 10.83 -3.95 13.72
N VAL A 217 9.95 -4.91 13.43
CA VAL A 217 8.57 -4.63 13.02
C VAL A 217 7.73 -4.13 14.20
N ARG A 218 7.04 -3.00 14.03
CA ARG A 218 6.16 -2.42 15.07
C ARG A 218 5.04 -3.37 15.50
N PRO A 219 4.57 -3.32 16.76
CA PRO A 219 3.45 -4.12 17.24
C PRO A 219 2.09 -3.65 16.68
N SER A 220 1.09 -4.53 16.83
CA SER A 220 -0.30 -4.22 16.51
C SER A 220 -0.81 -3.04 17.35
N GLY A 221 -1.60 -2.16 16.75
CA GLY A 221 -2.17 -0.99 17.41
C GLY A 221 -1.30 0.28 17.36
N GLU A 222 -0.07 0.22 16.86
CA GLU A 222 0.73 1.42 16.67
C GLU A 222 0.17 2.28 15.51
N PRO A 223 -0.04 3.60 15.68
CA PRO A 223 -0.57 4.45 14.62
C PRO A 223 0.32 4.50 13.37
N LEU A 224 -0.29 4.37 12.19
CA LEU A 224 0.43 4.51 10.92
C LEU A 224 0.68 5.98 10.60
N LYS A 225 1.91 6.30 10.18
CA LYS A 225 2.28 7.65 9.74
C LYS A 225 1.76 7.89 8.31
N GLY A 226 0.87 8.86 8.13
CA GLY A 226 0.44 9.35 6.82
C GLY A 226 -0.89 8.79 6.31
N PHE A 227 -1.06 7.46 6.33
CA PHE A 227 -2.33 6.80 6.02
C PHE A 227 -3.04 6.47 7.33
N GLY A 228 -4.24 7.02 7.56
CA GLY A 228 -4.96 6.80 8.82
C GLY A 228 -5.16 5.31 9.12
N GLY A 229 -5.15 4.93 10.40
CA GLY A 229 -5.30 3.54 10.83
C GLY A 229 -4.24 3.12 11.84
N MET A 230 -4.26 1.83 12.18
CA MET A 230 -3.38 1.20 13.14
C MET A 230 -2.64 0.04 12.46
N ALA A 231 -1.40 -0.19 12.85
CA ALA A 231 -0.61 -1.31 12.35
C ALA A 231 -1.21 -2.66 12.77
N ASN A 232 -1.08 -3.67 11.92
CA ASN A 232 -1.45 -5.05 12.21
C ASN A 232 -0.48 -6.04 11.51
N PRO A 233 0.69 -6.33 12.10
CA PRO A 233 1.73 -7.18 11.50
C PRO A 233 1.52 -8.69 11.72
N ILE A 234 0.39 -9.12 12.29
CA ILE A 234 0.23 -10.48 12.86
C ILE A 234 0.48 -11.61 11.84
N LYS A 235 0.22 -11.36 10.57
CA LYS A 235 0.39 -12.37 9.50
C LYS A 235 1.76 -12.35 8.82
N LEU A 236 2.54 -11.29 9.03
CA LEU A 236 3.86 -11.14 8.43
C LEU A 236 4.81 -12.31 8.78
N PRO A 237 4.85 -12.86 10.02
CA PRO A 237 5.71 -14.01 10.31
C PRO A 237 5.33 -15.25 9.50
N THR A 238 4.02 -15.54 9.38
CA THR A 238 3.53 -16.74 8.68
C THR A 238 3.62 -16.62 7.16
N LEU A 239 3.66 -15.40 6.62
CA LEU A 239 3.79 -15.14 5.18
C LEU A 239 5.01 -15.85 4.58
N TYR A 240 6.18 -15.75 5.22
CA TYR A 240 7.41 -16.30 4.66
C TYR A 240 7.37 -17.82 4.49
N ASP A 241 6.85 -18.55 5.49
CA ASP A 241 6.70 -20.00 5.43
C ASP A 241 5.69 -20.41 4.35
N ARG A 242 4.57 -19.71 4.23
CA ARG A 242 3.54 -20.00 3.22
C ARG A 242 4.04 -19.76 1.80
N CYS A 243 4.73 -18.65 1.56
CA CYS A 243 5.35 -18.37 0.26
C CYS A 243 6.39 -19.46 -0.09
N ALA A 244 7.28 -19.80 0.85
CA ALA A 244 8.25 -20.87 0.64
C ALA A 244 7.59 -22.22 0.32
N ASN A 245 6.51 -22.57 1.01
CA ASN A 245 5.75 -23.79 0.77
C ASN A 245 5.10 -23.84 -0.63
N ILE A 246 4.65 -22.71 -1.17
CA ILE A 246 4.11 -22.61 -2.52
C ILE A 246 5.24 -22.77 -3.54
N LEU A 247 6.31 -21.99 -3.38
CA LEU A 247 7.47 -21.99 -4.29
C LEU A 247 8.14 -23.39 -4.34
N ASN A 248 8.33 -24.04 -3.19
CA ASN A 248 8.97 -25.36 -3.11
C ASN A 248 8.19 -26.45 -3.86
N LYS A 249 6.87 -26.32 -4.02
CA LYS A 249 6.04 -27.26 -4.81
C LYS A 249 6.20 -27.07 -6.33
N ALA A 250 6.86 -26.00 -6.75
CA ALA A 250 7.08 -25.66 -8.15
C ALA A 250 8.54 -25.81 -8.59
N ILE A 251 9.42 -26.37 -7.76
CA ILE A 251 10.82 -26.64 -8.13
C ILE A 251 10.89 -27.42 -9.46
N GLY A 252 11.69 -26.93 -10.39
CA GLY A 252 11.89 -27.49 -11.72
C GLY A 252 10.87 -27.01 -12.77
N ARG A 253 9.92 -26.14 -12.42
CA ARG A 253 8.94 -25.57 -13.37
C ARG A 253 8.63 -24.10 -13.09
N GLN A 254 7.91 -23.47 -14.01
CA GLN A 254 7.31 -22.15 -13.78
C GLN A 254 6.06 -22.28 -12.91
N LEU A 255 5.67 -21.19 -12.26
CA LEU A 255 4.43 -21.10 -11.50
C LEU A 255 3.21 -21.17 -12.43
N THR A 256 2.15 -21.80 -11.92
CA THR A 256 0.82 -21.74 -12.52
C THR A 256 0.12 -20.43 -12.16
N SER A 257 -0.94 -20.07 -12.88
CA SER A 257 -1.77 -18.91 -12.55
C SER A 257 -2.38 -19.01 -11.14
N VAL A 258 -2.74 -20.22 -10.70
CA VAL A 258 -3.26 -20.46 -9.35
C VAL A 258 -2.20 -20.17 -8.30
N GLU A 259 -0.97 -20.65 -8.48
CA GLU A 259 0.13 -20.39 -7.54
C GLU A 259 0.51 -18.91 -7.50
N CYS A 260 0.50 -18.23 -8.66
CA CYS A 260 0.67 -16.77 -8.72
C CYS A 260 -0.42 -16.05 -7.92
N CYS A 261 -1.69 -16.46 -8.08
CA CYS A 261 -2.82 -15.89 -7.34
C CYS A 261 -2.63 -16.04 -5.83
N ILE A 262 -2.25 -17.24 -5.37
CA ILE A 262 -2.05 -17.48 -3.93
C ILE A 262 -0.88 -16.66 -3.38
N LEU A 263 0.22 -16.49 -4.12
CA LEU A 263 1.32 -15.62 -3.69
C LEU A 263 0.87 -14.15 -3.55
N ILE A 264 0.05 -13.66 -4.49
CA ILE A 264 -0.55 -12.32 -4.40
C ILE A 264 -1.44 -12.21 -3.16
N ASP A 265 -2.27 -13.23 -2.90
CA ASP A 265 -3.15 -13.26 -1.75
C ASP A 265 -2.38 -13.21 -0.44
N GLU A 266 -1.30 -14.00 -0.27
CA GLU A 266 -0.49 -13.98 0.96
C GLU A 266 0.03 -12.57 1.28
N ALA A 267 0.43 -11.80 0.27
CA ALA A 267 0.92 -10.43 0.44
C ALA A 267 -0.17 -9.41 0.81
N ALA A 268 -1.45 -9.75 0.69
CA ALA A 268 -2.59 -8.85 0.85
C ALA A 268 -3.36 -9.00 2.18
N VAL A 269 -2.96 -9.92 3.08
CA VAL A 269 -3.77 -10.35 4.24
C VAL A 269 -3.43 -9.71 5.58
#